data_AF-A0A8T0AMQ4-F1
#
_entry.id   AF-A0A8T0AMQ4-F1
#
_cell.length_a   1.000
_cell.length_b   1.000
_cell.length_c   1.000
_cell.angle_alpha   90.00
_cell.angle_beta   90.00
_cell.angle_gamma   90.00
#
_symmetry.space_group_name_H-M   'P 1'
#
loop_
_entity.id
_entity.type
_entity.pdbx_description
1 polymer ?
#
loop_
_entity_poly.entity_id
_entity_poly.type
_entity_poly.pdbx_seq_one_letter_code
_entity_poly.pdbx_strand_id
1 'polypeptide(L)'
;MNLCAVVVCLCVTNRGSESRKCAPGAPTHSDTHTQADTIAAEGQHVVVFVSQNPGHLNGFHGVRGPRRRGREREDGERVPGARAQQPRHRVHVQRRERGDHHRGNVASQTVLIDTKANPWDGKTLKPESVRSQLETSLKRLRVKSVNIFYLHAPDHENPVQDTLRACNELHKEGKFKELGLSNYASWEVAEICSICRHNDWIVPTVYQGMYNATTRQVETELLPCLRYFGMRFYAYNPLAGGLLTGKYHYADKDRAQPAGRFFGNSWAATYRDRFWKESQFQAIEGILKALDAAYGSEKPSLTSAAIRWIYHHSQLKPELGDSVIVGMSTMEQLQENLAASEAGPLKQEVVDAFNRGWDLVAHECPNYFR
;
A
#
# COMPACT_ATOMS: atom_id res chain seq x y z
N MET A 1 -19.28 -6.66 -17.39
CA MET A 1 -18.10 -7.14 -16.65
C MET A 1 -17.67 -6.02 -15.72
N ASN A 2 -17.90 -6.17 -14.41
CA ASN A 2 -17.64 -5.08 -13.47
C ASN A 2 -16.19 -5.20 -12.98
N LEU A 3 -15.41 -4.14 -13.10
CA LEU A 3 -14.09 -4.08 -12.44
C LEU A 3 -14.35 -4.01 -10.92
N CYS A 4 -13.74 -4.92 -10.17
CA CYS A 4 -13.74 -4.81 -8.71
C CYS A 4 -12.89 -3.61 -8.29
N ALA A 5 -13.28 -2.92 -7.22
CA ALA A 5 -12.44 -1.90 -6.61
C ALA A 5 -11.19 -2.55 -5.98
N VAL A 6 -10.06 -2.43 -6.68
CA VAL A 6 -8.75 -2.83 -6.18
C VAL A 6 -8.12 -1.61 -5.53
N VAL A 7 -7.90 -1.66 -4.21
CA VAL A 7 -7.16 -0.60 -3.50
C VAL A 7 -5.69 -0.98 -3.54
N VAL A 8 -4.97 -0.44 -4.52
CA VAL A 8 -3.51 -0.56 -4.58
C VAL A 8 -2.92 0.38 -3.54
N CYS A 9 -2.08 -0.15 -2.65
CA CYS A 9 -1.17 0.63 -1.81
C CYS A 9 0.27 0.21 -2.14
N LEU A 10 1.23 1.09 -1.88
CA LEU A 10 2.65 0.74 -1.95
C LEU A 10 3.24 0.70 -0.53
N CYS A 11 4.02 -0.34 -0.26
CA CYS A 11 4.97 -0.36 0.85
C CYS A 11 6.29 0.22 0.33
N VAL A 12 6.72 1.32 0.94
CA VAL A 12 8.01 1.95 0.63
C VAL A 12 8.92 1.80 1.85
N THR A 13 10.16 1.39 1.59
CA THR A 13 11.22 1.29 2.60
C THR A 13 12.35 2.23 2.20
N ASN A 14 12.67 3.21 3.04
CA ASN A 14 13.76 4.15 2.76
C ASN A 14 15.09 3.50 3.19
N ARG A 15 15.80 2.91 2.22
CA ARG A 15 17.19 2.47 2.40
C ARG A 15 18.09 3.67 2.11
N GLY A 16 18.54 4.35 3.16
CA GLY A 16 19.30 5.58 3.06
C GLY A 16 20.52 5.47 2.14
N SER A 17 20.64 6.40 1.19
CA SER A 17 21.73 6.44 0.23
C SER A 17 22.97 7.13 0.82
N GLU A 18 24.11 6.45 0.80
CA GLU A 18 25.39 7.06 1.20
C GLU A 18 25.78 8.17 0.22
N SER A 19 25.87 9.40 0.71
CA SER A 19 26.10 10.59 -0.11
C SER A 19 27.57 10.72 -0.55
N ARG A 20 27.90 10.10 -1.69
CA ARG A 20 29.17 10.36 -2.40
C ARG A 20 29.20 11.80 -2.91
N LYS A 21 29.96 12.65 -2.22
CA LYS A 21 30.21 14.05 -2.61
C LYS A 21 30.98 14.12 -3.93
N CYS A 22 30.48 14.92 -4.87
CA CYS A 22 31.25 15.43 -6.00
C CYS A 22 31.35 16.96 -5.92
N ALA A 23 32.50 17.51 -6.28
CA ALA A 23 32.80 18.94 -6.28
C ALA A 23 32.48 19.58 -7.66
N PRO A 24 32.39 20.92 -7.78
CA PRO A 24 31.62 21.55 -8.85
C PRO A 24 32.40 21.78 -10.16
N GLY A 25 31.65 21.78 -11.27
CA GLY A 25 32.08 22.24 -12.59
C GLY A 25 30.88 22.53 -13.48
N ALA A 26 30.77 23.75 -14.00
CA ALA A 26 29.74 24.21 -14.95
C ALA A 26 30.33 24.18 -16.40
N PRO A 27 29.56 24.35 -17.51
CA PRO A 27 28.39 25.23 -17.66
C PRO A 27 27.12 24.57 -18.23
N THR A 28 26.06 25.37 -18.29
CA THR A 28 24.72 25.03 -18.81
C THR A 28 24.65 25.05 -20.33
N HIS A 29 23.89 24.11 -20.92
CA HIS A 29 23.09 24.38 -22.12
C HIS A 29 21.71 23.71 -21.99
N SER A 30 20.70 24.33 -22.56
CA SER A 30 19.30 23.91 -22.49
C SER A 30 18.90 23.05 -23.69
N ASP A 31 18.22 21.93 -23.45
CA ASP A 31 17.31 21.33 -24.44
C ASP A 31 16.12 20.67 -23.72
N THR A 32 14.91 20.97 -24.19
CA THR A 32 13.66 20.54 -23.54
C THR A 32 13.02 19.38 -24.31
N HIS A 33 13.36 18.14 -23.95
CA HIS A 33 12.66 16.96 -24.47
C HIS A 33 12.49 15.83 -23.45
N THR A 34 11.22 15.57 -23.10
CA THR A 34 10.67 14.24 -22.74
C THR A 34 11.56 13.27 -21.95
N GLN A 35 11.91 13.61 -20.70
CA GLN A 35 12.25 12.59 -19.71
C GLN A 35 10.99 12.04 -19.02
N ALA A 36 10.42 11.02 -19.63
CA ALA A 36 9.55 10.04 -18.96
C ALA A 36 10.34 8.74 -18.74
N ASP A 37 11.63 8.87 -18.43
CA ASP A 37 12.56 7.75 -18.34
C ASP A 37 12.31 6.91 -17.10
N THR A 38 12.42 5.61 -17.33
CA THR A 38 12.21 4.49 -16.40
C THR A 38 12.63 4.77 -14.95
N ILE A 39 11.64 4.87 -14.04
CA ILE A 39 11.86 4.74 -12.60
C ILE A 39 12.26 3.27 -12.32
N ALA A 40 13.56 3.00 -12.41
CA ALA A 40 14.17 1.71 -12.09
C ALA A 40 14.33 1.53 -10.57
N ALA A 41 13.21 1.62 -9.84
CA ALA A 41 13.19 1.44 -8.39
C ALA A 41 13.20 -0.05 -8.04
N GLU A 42 14.40 -0.62 -7.88
CA GLU A 42 14.58 -1.98 -7.38
C GLU A 42 13.95 -2.14 -5.99
N GLY A 43 13.04 -3.11 -5.83
CA GLY A 43 12.47 -3.47 -4.53
C GLY A 43 11.16 -2.79 -4.10
N GLN A 44 10.36 -2.21 -5.02
CA GLN A 44 9.02 -1.72 -4.65
C GLN A 44 8.04 -2.86 -4.28
N HIS A 45 7.56 -2.87 -3.04
CA HIS A 45 6.51 -3.80 -2.57
C HIS A 45 5.12 -3.20 -2.83
N VAL A 46 4.24 -3.91 -3.55
CA VAL A 46 2.90 -3.39 -3.91
C VAL A 46 1.81 -4.18 -3.19
N VAL A 47 1.32 -3.61 -2.09
CA VAL A 47 0.27 -4.22 -1.25
C VAL A 47 -1.10 -4.01 -1.92
N VAL A 48 -1.51 -4.98 -2.75
CA VAL A 48 -2.77 -4.92 -3.52
C VAL A 48 -3.95 -5.43 -2.68
N PHE A 49 -4.67 -4.53 -2.01
CA PHE A 49 -5.89 -4.88 -1.29
C PHE A 49 -7.05 -5.13 -2.27
N VAL A 50 -7.32 -6.41 -2.57
CA VAL A 50 -8.51 -6.83 -3.31
C VAL A 50 -9.73 -6.81 -2.38
N SER A 51 -10.52 -5.74 -2.43
CA SER A 51 -11.82 -5.72 -1.77
C SER A 51 -12.71 -6.81 -2.40
N GLN A 52 -13.32 -7.64 -1.55
CA GLN A 52 -14.14 -8.76 -2.03
C GLN A 52 -15.58 -8.37 -2.37
N ASN A 53 -16.06 -7.23 -1.90
CA ASN A 53 -17.47 -6.83 -1.97
C ASN A 53 -17.78 -6.11 -3.33
N PRO A 54 -18.75 -6.59 -4.14
CA PRO A 54 -19.06 -6.04 -5.46
C PRO A 54 -20.13 -4.93 -5.46
N GLY A 55 -20.65 -4.52 -4.30
CA GLY A 55 -21.73 -3.54 -4.18
C GLY A 55 -21.31 -2.07 -4.23
N HIS A 56 -22.20 -1.24 -4.79
CA HIS A 56 -22.33 0.21 -4.54
C HIS A 56 -21.19 1.16 -4.97
N LEU A 57 -21.03 1.36 -6.29
CA LEU A 57 -20.48 2.60 -6.87
C LEU A 57 -21.28 3.07 -8.12
N ASN A 58 -22.58 3.35 -7.95
CA ASN A 58 -23.34 4.13 -8.94
C ASN A 58 -22.98 5.63 -8.78
N GLY A 59 -21.91 6.07 -9.45
CA GLY A 59 -21.41 7.45 -9.25
C GLY A 59 -20.46 8.01 -10.31
N PHE A 60 -20.20 7.30 -11.43
CA PHE A 60 -19.31 7.80 -12.49
C PHE A 60 -19.91 7.60 -13.89
N HIS A 61 -20.51 8.68 -14.43
CA HIS A 61 -20.77 8.81 -15.86
C HIS A 61 -19.64 9.61 -16.51
N GLY A 62 -18.75 8.93 -17.22
CA GLY A 62 -17.64 9.55 -17.94
C GLY A 62 -18.13 10.41 -19.10
N VAL A 63 -17.60 11.64 -19.20
CA VAL A 63 -17.88 12.60 -20.29
C VAL A 63 -17.51 11.97 -21.63
N ARG A 64 -18.47 11.92 -22.56
CA ARG A 64 -18.25 11.40 -23.93
C ARG A 64 -17.91 12.53 -24.89
N GLY A 65 -16.65 12.59 -25.33
CA GLY A 65 -16.25 13.39 -26.49
C GLY A 65 -16.96 12.95 -27.78
N PRO A 66 -17.18 13.85 -28.76
CA PRO A 66 -18.01 13.58 -29.92
C PRO A 66 -17.32 12.64 -30.93
N ARG A 67 -17.97 11.53 -31.28
CA ARG A 67 -17.57 10.67 -32.41
C ARG A 67 -18.07 11.28 -33.72
N ARG A 68 -17.15 11.62 -34.64
CA ARG A 68 -17.49 11.93 -36.04
C ARG A 68 -18.12 10.71 -36.72
N ARG A 69 -19.07 10.93 -37.63
CA ARG A 69 -19.65 9.89 -38.48
C ARG A 69 -18.81 9.71 -39.74
N GLY A 70 -18.67 8.47 -40.19
CA GLY A 70 -18.24 8.06 -41.53
C GLY A 70 -18.89 6.72 -41.85
N ARG A 71 -19.38 6.55 -43.08
CA ARG A 71 -20.12 5.36 -43.55
C ARG A 71 -19.86 5.16 -45.03
N GLU A 72 -19.25 4.05 -45.41
CA GLU A 72 -19.33 3.36 -46.71
C GLU A 72 -18.68 1.97 -46.49
N ARG A 73 -19.30 0.85 -46.94
CA ARG A 73 -19.24 0.24 -48.29
C ARG A 73 -17.82 -0.22 -48.70
N GLU A 74 -17.58 -1.39 -49.30
CA GLU A 74 -18.34 -2.66 -49.48
C GLU A 74 -17.33 -3.76 -49.90
N ASP A 75 -17.81 -4.97 -50.23
CA ASP A 75 -17.08 -6.26 -50.41
C ASP A 75 -15.87 -6.31 -51.37
N GLY A 76 -15.02 -7.35 -51.25
CA GLY A 76 -13.97 -7.71 -52.23
C GLY A 76 -13.10 -8.95 -51.86
N GLU A 77 -12.73 -9.78 -52.85
CA GLU A 77 -12.07 -11.11 -52.68
C GLU A 77 -10.89 -11.34 -53.69
N ARG A 78 -9.97 -12.28 -53.39
CA ARG A 78 -9.03 -13.06 -54.30
C ARG A 78 -7.53 -12.68 -54.43
N VAL A 79 -6.77 -13.69 -54.91
CA VAL A 79 -5.29 -14.02 -54.89
C VAL A 79 -5.12 -15.32 -55.78
N PRO A 80 -3.95 -15.83 -56.31
CA PRO A 80 -2.51 -15.49 -56.21
C PRO A 80 -1.70 -15.38 -57.56
N GLY A 81 -0.37 -15.15 -57.49
CA GLY A 81 0.66 -15.43 -58.53
C GLY A 81 1.98 -14.66 -58.27
N ALA A 82 3.21 -15.18 -58.18
CA ALA A 82 4.03 -16.14 -58.98
C ALA A 82 4.56 -15.53 -60.31
N ARG A 83 5.85 -15.66 -60.75
CA ARG A 83 6.98 -16.53 -60.32
C ARG A 83 8.35 -16.10 -60.96
N ALA A 84 9.47 -16.13 -60.20
CA ALA A 84 10.90 -16.27 -60.63
C ALA A 84 11.50 -15.22 -61.62
N GLN A 85 12.81 -15.13 -61.96
CA GLN A 85 14.03 -15.96 -61.75
C GLN A 85 15.29 -15.16 -61.29
N GLN A 86 16.43 -15.85 -61.11
CA GLN A 86 17.77 -15.36 -60.72
C GLN A 86 18.72 -15.30 -61.97
N PRO A 87 20.08 -15.27 -61.92
CA PRO A 87 21.07 -15.14 -60.82
C PRO A 87 22.16 -14.05 -61.11
N ARG A 88 23.27 -13.84 -60.38
CA ARG A 88 24.05 -14.56 -59.32
C ARG A 88 24.28 -13.59 -58.10
N HIS A 89 25.21 -13.69 -57.14
CA HIS A 89 26.40 -14.53 -56.88
C HIS A 89 26.52 -14.89 -55.37
N ARG A 90 27.69 -14.78 -54.70
CA ARG A 90 27.93 -15.17 -53.29
C ARG A 90 28.71 -14.11 -52.48
N VAL A 91 28.26 -13.85 -51.25
CA VAL A 91 29.07 -13.85 -50.02
C VAL A 91 28.26 -14.61 -48.94
N HIS A 92 28.91 -15.25 -47.98
CA HIS A 92 28.25 -16.09 -46.97
C HIS A 92 28.04 -15.37 -45.62
N VAL A 93 26.78 -15.37 -45.15
CA VAL A 93 26.43 -15.37 -43.73
C VAL A 93 25.37 -16.45 -43.52
N GLN A 94 25.53 -17.30 -42.50
CA GLN A 94 24.64 -18.45 -42.28
C GLN A 94 23.30 -18.02 -41.67
N ARG A 95 22.24 -18.03 -42.49
CA ARG A 95 20.87 -17.76 -42.03
C ARG A 95 20.20 -19.05 -41.58
N ARG A 96 20.32 -19.40 -40.29
CA ARG A 96 19.51 -20.49 -39.73
C ARG A 96 18.05 -20.06 -39.62
N GLU A 97 17.22 -20.82 -40.33
CA GLU A 97 15.80 -21.19 -40.15
C GLU A 97 14.89 -20.40 -39.19
N ARG A 98 13.60 -20.33 -39.56
CA ARG A 98 12.53 -19.80 -38.70
C ARG A 98 12.19 -20.81 -37.59
N GLY A 99 13.09 -20.99 -36.63
CA GLY A 99 12.84 -21.75 -35.41
C GLY A 99 11.74 -21.09 -34.59
N ASP A 100 10.80 -21.90 -34.08
CA ASP A 100 9.76 -21.47 -33.17
C ASP A 100 10.35 -20.65 -32.01
N HIS A 101 9.95 -19.38 -31.90
CA HIS A 101 10.38 -18.53 -30.80
C HIS A 101 9.50 -18.80 -29.58
N HIS A 102 9.81 -19.93 -28.93
CA HIS A 102 9.68 -20.08 -27.48
C HIS A 102 10.20 -18.80 -26.82
N ARG A 103 9.28 -17.89 -26.44
CA ARG A 103 9.64 -16.70 -25.67
C ARG A 103 10.09 -17.17 -24.30
N GLY A 104 11.40 -17.18 -24.08
CA GLY A 104 11.99 -17.50 -22.79
C GLY A 104 11.30 -16.70 -21.70
N ASN A 105 10.72 -17.40 -20.72
CA ASN A 105 9.79 -16.83 -19.75
C ASN A 105 10.52 -16.03 -18.66
N VAL A 106 11.17 -14.93 -19.05
CA VAL A 106 11.91 -14.02 -18.16
C VAL A 106 11.03 -12.81 -17.84
N ALA A 107 9.96 -13.10 -17.11
CA ALA A 107 9.20 -12.13 -16.33
C ALA A 107 9.15 -12.61 -14.87
N SER A 108 10.33 -12.75 -14.26
CA SER A 108 10.46 -12.93 -12.81
C SER A 108 9.71 -11.79 -12.12
N GLN A 109 8.76 -12.13 -11.24
CA GLN A 109 7.86 -11.13 -10.67
C GLN A 109 8.62 -10.12 -9.80
N THR A 110 8.89 -8.94 -10.37
CA THR A 110 9.50 -7.78 -9.68
C THR A 110 8.55 -7.09 -8.70
N VAL A 111 7.29 -7.52 -8.67
CA VAL A 111 6.23 -6.97 -7.82
C VAL A 111 5.77 -8.03 -6.83
N LEU A 112 6.04 -7.80 -5.55
CA LEU A 112 5.53 -8.60 -4.45
C LEU A 112 4.12 -8.11 -4.08
N ILE A 113 3.16 -9.05 -4.04
CA ILE A 113 1.73 -8.80 -3.89
C ILE A 113 1.21 -9.49 -2.63
N ASP A 114 0.59 -8.73 -1.73
CA ASP A 114 0.00 -9.26 -0.49
C ASP A 114 -1.54 -9.19 -0.52
N THR A 115 -2.24 -10.13 0.14
CA THR A 115 -3.72 -10.13 0.28
C THR A 115 -4.16 -10.53 1.68
N LYS A 116 -5.46 -10.44 2.00
CA LYS A 116 -6.02 -10.73 3.32
C LYS A 116 -7.29 -11.59 3.28
N ALA A 117 -7.58 -12.30 4.36
CA ALA A 117 -8.91 -12.86 4.69
C ALA A 117 -9.47 -12.19 5.96
N ASN A 118 -10.80 -12.08 6.07
CA ASN A 118 -11.47 -11.27 7.09
C ASN A 118 -12.81 -11.90 7.57
N PRO A 119 -13.21 -11.66 8.83
CA PRO A 119 -14.48 -12.14 9.39
C PRO A 119 -15.59 -11.06 9.32
N TRP A 120 -15.78 -10.44 8.15
CA TRP A 120 -16.82 -9.42 7.93
C TRP A 120 -17.69 -9.77 6.71
N ASP A 121 -18.80 -9.05 6.54
CA ASP A 121 -19.77 -9.28 5.45
C ASP A 121 -20.27 -10.74 5.36
N GLY A 122 -20.61 -11.35 6.51
CA GLY A 122 -21.09 -12.72 6.61
C GLY A 122 -20.00 -13.81 6.47
N LYS A 123 -18.74 -13.45 6.74
CA LYS A 123 -17.59 -14.36 6.68
C LYS A 123 -16.97 -14.55 8.06
N THR A 124 -16.15 -15.58 8.16
CA THR A 124 -15.34 -15.95 9.32
C THR A 124 -13.91 -16.24 8.88
N LEU A 125 -13.04 -16.58 9.83
CA LEU A 125 -11.73 -17.19 9.66
C LEU A 125 -11.73 -18.70 9.95
N LYS A 126 -12.91 -19.36 9.88
CA LYS A 126 -12.99 -20.83 9.82
C LYS A 126 -12.21 -21.38 8.61
N PRO A 127 -11.65 -22.61 8.69
CA PRO A 127 -10.77 -23.18 7.65
C PRO A 127 -11.27 -23.06 6.21
N GLU A 128 -12.54 -23.39 5.98
CA GLU A 128 -13.21 -23.33 4.68
C GLU A 128 -13.38 -21.89 4.17
N SER A 129 -13.61 -20.94 5.07
CA SER A 129 -13.75 -19.51 4.76
C SER A 129 -12.40 -18.89 4.41
N VAL A 130 -11.34 -19.19 5.17
CA VAL A 130 -9.96 -18.74 4.90
C VAL A 130 -9.50 -19.22 3.52
N ARG A 131 -9.71 -20.51 3.23
CA ARG A 131 -9.42 -21.13 1.92
C ARG A 131 -10.18 -20.45 0.79
N SER A 132 -11.51 -20.33 0.93
CA SER A 132 -12.38 -19.70 -0.08
C SER A 132 -12.00 -18.25 -0.35
N GLN A 133 -11.66 -17.49 0.69
CA GLN A 133 -11.21 -16.10 0.57
C GLN A 133 -9.86 -15.99 -0.15
N LEU A 134 -8.86 -16.81 0.20
CA LEU A 134 -7.55 -16.80 -0.46
C LEU A 134 -7.66 -17.24 -1.93
N GLU A 135 -8.33 -18.35 -2.22
CA GLU A 135 -8.51 -18.86 -3.58
C GLU A 135 -9.29 -17.88 -4.48
N THR A 136 -10.28 -17.19 -3.91
CA THR A 136 -10.98 -16.08 -4.57
C THR A 136 -10.03 -14.92 -4.89
N SER A 137 -9.15 -14.52 -3.96
CA SER A 137 -8.19 -13.45 -4.19
C SER A 137 -7.10 -13.84 -5.19
N LEU A 138 -6.57 -15.07 -5.15
CA LEU A 138 -5.64 -15.60 -6.16
C LEU A 138 -6.26 -15.56 -7.57
N LYS A 139 -7.52 -16.01 -7.71
CA LYS A 139 -8.27 -15.97 -8.98
C LYS A 139 -8.50 -14.55 -9.49
N ARG A 140 -8.76 -13.58 -8.61
CA ARG A 140 -8.93 -12.16 -8.95
C ARG A 140 -7.60 -11.50 -9.36
N LEU A 141 -6.52 -11.79 -8.63
CA LEU A 141 -5.16 -11.30 -8.89
C LEU A 141 -4.49 -11.99 -10.10
N ARG A 142 -5.01 -13.14 -10.53
CA ARG A 142 -4.45 -14.00 -11.60
C ARG A 142 -3.05 -14.55 -11.29
N VAL A 143 -2.76 -14.77 -10.00
CA VAL A 143 -1.50 -15.37 -9.52
C VAL A 143 -1.76 -16.72 -8.86
N LYS A 144 -0.76 -17.60 -8.86
CA LYS A 144 -0.83 -18.91 -8.16
C LYS A 144 -0.49 -18.82 -6.67
N SER A 145 0.21 -17.77 -6.27
CA SER A 145 0.73 -17.54 -4.93
C SER A 145 0.78 -16.03 -4.68
N VAL A 146 0.55 -15.61 -3.43
CA VAL A 146 0.86 -14.24 -2.96
C VAL A 146 2.16 -14.24 -2.16
N ASN A 147 2.72 -13.06 -1.92
CA ASN A 147 3.84 -12.87 -1.00
C ASN A 147 3.36 -13.07 0.44
N ILE A 148 2.72 -12.07 1.07
CA ILE A 148 2.09 -12.21 2.39
C ILE A 148 0.59 -12.49 2.26
N PHE A 149 0.09 -13.43 3.07
CA PHE A 149 -1.33 -13.59 3.35
C PHE A 149 -1.63 -13.19 4.79
N TYR A 150 -2.49 -12.18 4.99
CA TYR A 150 -2.85 -11.71 6.32
C TYR A 150 -4.20 -12.26 6.81
N LEU A 151 -4.26 -12.57 8.11
CA LEU A 151 -5.50 -12.49 8.87
C LEU A 151 -5.79 -11.00 9.14
N HIS A 152 -6.92 -10.48 8.67
CA HIS A 152 -7.20 -9.03 8.63
C HIS A 152 -7.68 -8.44 9.97
N ALA A 153 -8.26 -9.27 10.84
CA ALA A 153 -8.69 -8.96 12.19
C ALA A 153 -8.90 -10.30 12.94
N PRO A 154 -8.99 -10.27 14.28
CA PRO A 154 -9.48 -11.40 15.07
C PRO A 154 -10.86 -11.88 14.64
N ASP A 155 -11.11 -13.17 14.85
CA ASP A 155 -12.42 -13.81 14.75
C ASP A 155 -12.74 -14.46 16.10
N HIS A 156 -13.19 -13.64 17.05
CA HIS A 156 -13.44 -14.03 18.44
C HIS A 156 -14.57 -15.06 18.60
N GLU A 157 -15.32 -15.38 17.53
CA GLU A 157 -16.32 -16.45 17.53
C GLU A 157 -15.72 -17.84 17.25
N ASN A 158 -14.45 -17.93 16.84
CA ASN A 158 -13.86 -19.15 16.28
C ASN A 158 -12.45 -19.45 16.85
N PRO A 159 -12.13 -20.71 17.21
CA PRO A 159 -10.82 -21.05 17.77
C PRO A 159 -9.67 -20.73 16.80
N VAL A 160 -8.76 -19.83 17.19
CA VAL A 160 -7.66 -19.37 16.34
C VAL A 160 -6.74 -20.51 15.87
N GLN A 161 -6.61 -21.59 16.65
CA GLN A 161 -5.85 -22.78 16.26
C GLN A 161 -6.41 -23.47 14.99
N ASP A 162 -7.71 -23.40 14.72
CA ASP A 162 -8.32 -23.91 13.49
C ASP A 162 -7.96 -23.04 12.28
N THR A 163 -8.01 -21.71 12.46
CA THR A 163 -7.55 -20.73 11.47
C THR A 163 -6.08 -20.92 11.12
N LEU A 164 -5.22 -21.10 12.13
CA LEU A 164 -3.78 -21.29 11.94
C LEU A 164 -3.45 -22.62 11.26
N ARG A 165 -4.15 -23.71 11.63
CA ARG A 165 -4.05 -25.00 10.94
C ARG A 165 -4.39 -24.87 9.45
N ALA A 166 -5.47 -24.16 9.13
CA ALA A 166 -5.86 -23.90 7.75
C ALA A 166 -4.83 -23.06 6.98
N CYS A 167 -4.27 -22.03 7.62
CA CYS A 167 -3.18 -21.23 7.05
C CYS A 167 -1.93 -22.08 6.77
N ASN A 168 -1.58 -23.02 7.66
CA ASN A 168 -0.42 -23.88 7.47
C ASN A 168 -0.57 -24.82 6.26
N GLU A 169 -1.75 -25.42 6.06
CA GLU A 169 -1.98 -26.26 4.87
C GLU A 169 -2.00 -25.42 3.58
N LEU A 170 -2.58 -24.22 3.61
CA LEU A 170 -2.53 -23.28 2.47
C LEU A 170 -1.09 -22.80 2.15
N HIS A 171 -0.23 -22.69 3.16
CA HIS A 171 1.20 -22.42 2.98
C HIS A 171 1.93 -23.62 2.35
N LYS A 172 1.68 -24.85 2.82
CA LYS A 172 2.24 -26.10 2.23
C LYS A 172 1.78 -26.29 0.77
N GLU A 173 0.54 -25.91 0.44
CA GLU A 173 0.04 -25.85 -0.93
C GLU A 173 0.69 -24.74 -1.79
N GLY A 174 1.59 -23.94 -1.22
CA GLY A 174 2.35 -22.88 -1.90
C GLY A 174 1.53 -21.64 -2.24
N LYS A 175 0.32 -21.47 -1.68
CA LYS A 175 -0.62 -20.39 -2.03
C LYS A 175 -0.22 -19.02 -1.46
N PHE A 176 0.69 -18.98 -0.50
CA PHE A 176 1.39 -17.78 -0.06
C PHE A 176 2.83 -18.10 0.38
N LYS A 177 3.65 -17.08 0.69
CA LYS A 177 5.03 -17.24 1.19
C LYS A 177 5.18 -16.91 2.66
N GLU A 178 4.43 -15.93 3.15
CA GLU A 178 4.50 -15.47 4.54
C GLU A 178 3.11 -15.30 5.15
N LEU A 179 2.97 -15.67 6.43
CA LEU A 179 1.76 -15.41 7.21
C LEU A 179 1.87 -14.05 7.90
N GLY A 180 0.80 -13.26 7.84
CA GLY A 180 0.71 -11.97 8.50
C GLY A 180 -0.51 -11.83 9.42
N LEU A 181 -0.39 -10.95 10.41
CA LEU A 181 -1.49 -10.57 11.31
C LEU A 181 -1.84 -9.09 11.11
N SER A 182 -3.07 -8.70 11.44
CA SER A 182 -3.51 -7.30 11.36
C SER A 182 -4.68 -7.07 12.32
N ASN A 183 -4.60 -6.00 13.11
CA ASN A 183 -5.58 -5.65 14.15
C ASN A 183 -5.79 -6.69 15.28
N TYR A 184 -4.78 -7.53 15.58
CA TYR A 184 -4.72 -8.41 16.75
C TYR A 184 -3.98 -7.72 17.91
N ALA A 185 -4.37 -7.95 19.15
CA ALA A 185 -3.72 -7.43 20.34
C ALA A 185 -2.31 -8.04 20.57
N SER A 186 -1.49 -7.33 21.35
CA SER A 186 -0.15 -7.75 21.81
C SER A 186 -0.12 -9.20 22.33
N TRP A 187 -1.10 -9.58 23.14
CA TRP A 187 -1.22 -10.92 23.74
C TRP A 187 -1.71 -11.98 22.74
N GLU A 188 -2.64 -11.65 21.85
CA GLU A 188 -3.08 -12.57 20.77
C GLU A 188 -1.92 -12.92 19.83
N VAL A 189 -1.10 -11.93 19.47
CA VAL A 189 0.11 -12.16 18.66
C VAL A 189 1.07 -13.13 19.36
N ALA A 190 1.23 -12.99 20.69
CA ALA A 190 2.08 -13.89 21.48
C ALA A 190 1.51 -15.32 21.57
N GLU A 191 0.20 -15.46 21.75
CA GLU A 191 -0.50 -16.74 21.73
C GLU A 191 -0.37 -17.42 20.36
N ILE A 192 -0.71 -16.71 19.27
CA ILE A 192 -0.64 -17.22 17.89
C ILE A 192 0.79 -17.70 17.55
N CYS A 193 1.81 -16.91 17.87
CA CYS A 193 3.20 -17.29 17.63
C CYS A 193 3.62 -18.51 18.47
N SER A 194 3.07 -18.66 19.68
CA SER A 194 3.32 -19.83 20.55
C SER A 194 2.61 -21.08 20.02
N ILE A 195 1.36 -20.97 19.56
CA ILE A 195 0.60 -22.07 18.92
C ILE A 195 1.33 -22.54 17.66
N CYS A 196 1.74 -21.64 16.77
CA CYS A 196 2.45 -22.04 15.55
C CYS A 196 3.79 -22.73 15.86
N ARG A 197 4.57 -22.20 16.81
CA ARG A 197 5.83 -22.83 17.24
C ARG A 197 5.64 -24.20 17.91
N HIS A 198 4.55 -24.39 18.67
CA HIS A 198 4.26 -25.67 19.33
C HIS A 198 3.80 -26.78 18.37
N ASN A 199 3.19 -26.42 17.24
CA ASN A 199 2.61 -27.38 16.29
C ASN A 199 3.46 -27.58 15.00
N ASP A 200 4.69 -27.02 14.95
CA ASP A 200 5.53 -26.96 13.74
C ASP A 200 4.79 -26.36 12.51
N TRP A 201 4.07 -25.26 12.73
CA TRP A 201 3.34 -24.52 11.70
C TRP A 201 4.05 -23.22 11.32
N ILE A 202 3.71 -22.66 10.15
CA ILE A 202 4.18 -21.33 9.75
C ILE A 202 3.83 -20.27 10.80
N VAL A 203 4.87 -19.71 11.42
CA VAL A 203 4.78 -18.59 12.36
C VAL A 203 4.57 -17.29 11.57
N PRO A 204 3.72 -16.36 12.02
CA PRO A 204 3.61 -15.04 11.39
C PRO A 204 4.95 -14.28 11.42
N THR A 205 5.29 -13.62 10.31
CA THR A 205 6.56 -12.87 10.14
C THR A 205 6.35 -11.36 10.02
N VAL A 206 5.10 -10.91 9.90
CA VAL A 206 4.73 -9.51 9.70
C VAL A 206 3.40 -9.17 10.36
N TYR A 207 3.33 -7.98 10.95
CA TYR A 207 2.11 -7.41 11.49
C TYR A 207 1.76 -6.11 10.77
N GLN A 208 0.47 -5.91 10.46
CA GLN A 208 -0.03 -4.70 9.80
C GLN A 208 -0.94 -3.91 10.74
N GLY A 209 -0.44 -2.80 11.28
CA GLY A 209 -1.05 -2.05 12.37
C GLY A 209 -1.31 -0.59 12.08
N MET A 210 -2.23 0.01 12.82
CA MET A 210 -2.52 1.44 12.73
C MET A 210 -1.40 2.23 13.44
N TYR A 211 -0.71 3.11 12.71
CA TYR A 211 0.37 3.92 13.29
C TYR A 211 0.56 5.23 12.52
N ASN A 212 0.63 6.35 13.27
CA ASN A 212 0.97 7.68 12.77
C ASN A 212 1.32 8.61 13.95
N ALA A 213 1.70 9.85 13.64
CA ALA A 213 2.18 10.83 14.62
C ALA A 213 1.20 11.16 15.78
N THR A 214 -0.12 10.96 15.58
CA THR A 214 -1.18 11.15 16.58
C THR A 214 -1.96 9.86 16.88
N THR A 215 -1.37 8.68 16.62
CA THR A 215 -1.94 7.36 16.92
C THR A 215 -0.81 6.36 17.21
N ARG A 216 -0.36 6.30 18.47
CA ARG A 216 0.88 5.58 18.86
C ARG A 216 0.70 4.45 19.88
N GLN A 217 -0.53 4.02 20.19
CA GLN A 217 -0.82 2.95 21.17
C GLN A 217 -0.04 1.63 20.91
N VAL A 218 0.35 1.36 19.66
CA VAL A 218 1.19 0.21 19.29
C VAL A 218 2.59 0.20 19.94
N GLU A 219 3.11 1.36 20.34
CA GLU A 219 4.48 1.51 20.85
C GLU A 219 4.72 0.80 22.19
N THR A 220 3.73 0.80 23.09
CA THR A 220 3.91 0.35 24.49
C THR A 220 4.08 -1.16 24.62
N GLU A 221 3.33 -1.95 23.85
CA GLU A 221 3.26 -3.42 24.00
C GLU A 221 3.47 -4.16 22.68
N LEU A 222 2.80 -3.71 21.62
CA LEU A 222 2.79 -4.45 20.36
C LEU A 222 4.17 -4.42 19.69
N LEU A 223 4.81 -3.25 19.56
CA LEU A 223 6.15 -3.19 18.96
C LEU A 223 7.17 -4.05 19.75
N PRO A 224 7.27 -3.99 21.10
CA PRO A 224 8.06 -4.93 21.90
C PRO A 224 7.73 -6.42 21.64
N CYS A 225 6.45 -6.79 21.66
CA CYS A 225 6.01 -8.16 21.38
C CYS A 225 6.49 -8.64 20.00
N LEU A 226 6.26 -7.84 18.95
CA LEU A 226 6.71 -8.14 17.60
C LEU A 226 8.22 -8.33 17.53
N ARG A 227 9.02 -7.53 18.26
CA ARG A 227 10.49 -7.66 18.21
C ARG A 227 10.96 -8.94 18.90
N TYR A 228 10.31 -9.34 20.00
CA TYR A 228 10.56 -10.63 20.66
C TYR A 228 10.25 -11.84 19.77
N PHE A 229 9.20 -11.77 18.95
CA PHE A 229 8.86 -12.84 18.01
C PHE A 229 9.60 -12.78 16.66
N GLY A 230 10.37 -11.73 16.39
CA GLY A 230 11.10 -11.52 15.12
C GLY A 230 10.24 -11.00 13.98
N MET A 231 9.12 -10.34 14.30
CA MET A 231 8.16 -9.81 13.34
C MET A 231 8.43 -8.35 12.98
N ARG A 232 8.25 -8.03 11.70
CA ARG A 232 8.28 -6.65 11.18
C ARG A 232 6.90 -6.00 11.17
N PHE A 233 6.85 -4.68 11.24
CA PHE A 233 5.62 -3.90 11.33
C PHE A 233 5.39 -3.05 10.08
N TYR A 234 4.24 -3.23 9.43
CA TYR A 234 3.79 -2.41 8.31
C TYR A 234 2.72 -1.42 8.78
N ALA A 235 3.05 -0.13 8.82
CA ALA A 235 2.20 0.93 9.31
C ALA A 235 1.09 1.31 8.31
N TYR A 236 -0.17 1.20 8.72
CA TYR A 236 -1.33 1.68 7.97
C TYR A 236 -1.94 2.95 8.63
N ASN A 237 -2.65 3.75 7.82
CA ASN A 237 -3.13 5.09 8.18
C ASN A 237 -2.02 6.09 8.63
N PRO A 238 -0.87 6.21 7.91
CA PRO A 238 0.19 7.18 8.27
C PRO A 238 -0.29 8.65 8.29
N LEU A 239 -1.36 8.97 7.55
CA LEU A 239 -1.99 10.29 7.53
C LEU A 239 -3.29 10.37 8.37
N ALA A 240 -3.52 9.45 9.30
CA ALA A 240 -4.78 9.31 10.07
C ALA A 240 -6.02 9.33 9.15
N GLY A 241 -6.03 8.48 8.12
CA GLY A 241 -7.11 8.45 7.10
C GLY A 241 -7.18 9.66 6.16
N GLY A 242 -6.26 10.61 6.28
CA GLY A 242 -6.27 11.89 5.55
C GLY A 242 -6.62 13.10 6.43
N LEU A 243 -6.66 12.95 7.76
CA LEU A 243 -6.81 14.06 8.69
C LEU A 243 -5.51 14.89 8.79
N LEU A 244 -4.36 14.20 8.85
CA LEU A 244 -3.02 14.81 8.90
C LEU A 244 -2.56 15.42 7.55
N THR A 245 -3.49 15.78 6.66
CA THR A 245 -3.22 16.68 5.53
C THR A 245 -3.70 18.11 5.80
N GLY A 246 -4.31 18.38 6.96
CA GLY A 246 -4.72 19.74 7.39
C GLY A 246 -5.89 20.36 6.61
N LYS A 247 -6.60 19.57 5.79
CA LYS A 247 -7.68 20.03 4.90
C LYS A 247 -9.09 20.02 5.53
N TYR A 248 -9.16 19.76 6.82
CA TYR A 248 -10.41 19.62 7.58
C TYR A 248 -10.31 20.45 8.85
N HIS A 249 -11.42 21.04 9.28
CA HIS A 249 -11.59 21.66 10.58
C HIS A 249 -12.68 20.90 11.37
N TYR A 250 -12.62 20.92 12.71
CA TYR A 250 -13.55 20.13 13.54
C TYR A 250 -15.03 20.37 13.23
N ALA A 251 -15.39 21.63 12.93
CA ALA A 251 -16.74 22.08 12.57
C ALA A 251 -17.22 21.59 11.19
N ASP A 252 -16.38 20.94 10.38
CA ASP A 252 -16.80 20.37 9.09
C ASP A 252 -17.68 19.11 9.24
N LYS A 253 -17.74 18.51 10.45
CA LYS A 253 -18.65 17.38 10.75
C LYS A 253 -20.13 17.72 10.55
N ASP A 254 -20.50 18.98 10.81
CA ASP A 254 -21.89 19.47 10.80
C ASP A 254 -22.24 20.14 9.45
N ARG A 255 -21.38 19.99 8.42
CA ARG A 255 -21.46 20.68 7.14
C ARG A 255 -21.54 19.70 5.97
N ALA A 256 -22.10 20.18 4.85
CA ALA A 256 -22.02 19.44 3.59
C ALA A 256 -20.56 19.37 3.11
N GLN A 257 -20.03 18.16 2.96
CA GLN A 257 -18.64 17.90 2.60
C GLN A 257 -18.54 16.98 1.39
N PRO A 258 -17.53 17.13 0.51
CA PRO A 258 -17.30 16.22 -0.61
C PRO A 258 -17.10 14.77 -0.16
N ALA A 259 -17.52 13.82 -0.99
CA ALA A 259 -17.28 12.40 -0.74
C ALA A 259 -15.77 12.12 -0.63
N GLY A 260 -15.35 11.48 0.47
CA GLY A 260 -13.96 11.27 0.85
C GLY A 260 -13.88 10.28 2.01
N ARG A 261 -12.74 10.18 2.71
CA ARG A 261 -12.61 9.15 3.76
C ARG A 261 -13.61 9.31 4.92
N PHE A 262 -13.89 10.55 5.32
CA PHE A 262 -14.73 10.89 6.48
C PHE A 262 -16.19 11.20 6.14
N PHE A 263 -16.56 11.25 4.85
CA PHE A 263 -17.89 11.67 4.37
C PHE A 263 -18.32 10.89 3.12
N GLY A 264 -19.62 10.61 2.96
CA GLY A 264 -20.18 10.06 1.72
C GLY A 264 -19.76 8.63 1.35
N ASN A 265 -19.28 7.81 2.29
CA ASN A 265 -18.94 6.40 2.06
C ASN A 265 -19.27 5.52 3.29
N SER A 266 -19.31 4.20 3.15
CA SER A 266 -19.70 3.28 4.23
C SER A 266 -18.74 3.27 5.44
N TRP A 267 -17.46 3.55 5.24
CA TRP A 267 -16.46 3.65 6.32
C TRP A 267 -16.39 5.05 6.96
N ALA A 268 -17.21 6.01 6.51
CA ALA A 268 -17.16 7.39 6.96
C ALA A 268 -17.40 7.55 8.47
N ALA A 269 -18.35 6.80 9.05
CA ALA A 269 -18.58 6.76 10.49
C ALA A 269 -17.33 6.25 11.22
N THR A 270 -16.89 5.03 10.91
CA THR A 270 -15.73 4.37 11.53
C THR A 270 -14.45 5.20 11.50
N TYR A 271 -14.23 6.00 10.47
CA TYR A 271 -13.08 6.92 10.41
C TYR A 271 -13.28 8.19 11.24
N ARG A 272 -14.52 8.72 11.35
CA ARG A 272 -14.82 9.83 12.26
C ARG A 272 -14.73 9.40 13.72
N ASP A 273 -15.32 8.27 14.10
CA ASP A 273 -15.26 7.75 15.48
C ASP A 273 -13.81 7.54 15.95
N ARG A 274 -12.94 7.17 15.01
CA ARG A 274 -11.51 6.91 15.19
C ARG A 274 -10.64 8.17 15.32
N PHE A 275 -10.87 9.21 14.50
CA PHE A 275 -9.97 10.36 14.42
C PHE A 275 -10.63 11.75 14.53
N TRP A 276 -11.95 11.89 14.39
CA TRP A 276 -12.64 13.18 14.36
C TRP A 276 -12.97 13.68 15.78
N LYS A 277 -11.91 13.87 16.56
CA LYS A 277 -11.94 14.28 17.96
C LYS A 277 -11.38 15.69 18.08
N GLU A 278 -11.91 16.52 18.97
CA GLU A 278 -11.49 17.93 19.06
C GLU A 278 -9.99 18.06 19.40
N SER A 279 -9.50 17.19 20.28
CA SER A 279 -8.08 17.00 20.62
C SER A 279 -7.18 16.79 19.39
N GLN A 280 -7.62 16.02 18.39
CA GLN A 280 -6.87 15.76 17.15
C GLN A 280 -6.76 17.02 16.28
N PHE A 281 -7.80 17.87 16.25
CA PHE A 281 -7.74 19.15 15.56
C PHE A 281 -6.87 20.17 16.32
N GLN A 282 -6.97 20.21 17.66
CA GLN A 282 -6.10 21.04 18.50
C GLN A 282 -4.61 20.63 18.35
N ALA A 283 -4.32 19.33 18.28
CA ALA A 283 -2.99 18.81 17.98
C ALA A 283 -2.50 19.26 16.58
N ILE A 284 -3.34 19.11 15.55
CA ILE A 284 -3.05 19.57 14.18
C ILE A 284 -2.76 21.08 14.14
N GLU A 285 -3.53 21.91 14.84
CA GLU A 285 -3.25 23.33 14.96
C GLU A 285 -1.90 23.63 15.64
N GLY A 286 -1.55 22.89 16.68
CA GLY A 286 -0.25 23.01 17.36
C GLY A 286 0.93 22.66 16.43
N ILE A 287 0.78 21.62 15.62
CA ILE A 287 1.77 21.19 14.62
C ILE A 287 1.88 22.23 13.49
N LEU A 288 0.76 22.78 13.00
CA LEU A 288 0.75 23.84 11.98
C LEU A 288 1.45 25.11 12.49
N LYS A 289 1.14 25.56 13.71
CA LYS A 289 1.81 26.70 14.36
C LYS A 289 3.32 26.49 14.50
N ALA A 290 3.75 25.26 14.81
CA ALA A 290 5.17 24.90 14.86
C ALA A 290 5.84 24.85 13.48
N LEU A 291 5.14 24.37 12.44
CA LEU A 291 5.63 24.39 11.05
C LEU A 291 5.84 25.82 10.54
N ASP A 292 4.89 26.72 10.81
CA ASP A 292 5.00 28.15 10.50
C ASP A 292 6.18 28.81 11.24
N ALA A 293 6.31 28.59 12.55
CA ALA A 293 7.42 29.16 13.33
C ALA A 293 8.80 28.62 12.89
N ALA A 294 8.92 27.31 12.64
CA ALA A 294 10.19 26.67 12.37
C ALA A 294 10.69 26.85 10.92
N TYR A 295 9.80 27.09 9.94
CA TYR A 295 10.17 27.16 8.52
C TYR A 295 9.65 28.39 7.76
N GLY A 296 8.69 29.15 8.30
CA GLY A 296 8.11 30.32 7.63
C GLY A 296 7.55 29.98 6.24
N SER A 297 8.01 30.71 5.21
CA SER A 297 7.60 30.52 3.82
C SER A 297 8.06 29.19 3.20
N GLU A 298 9.06 28.51 3.77
CA GLU A 298 9.59 27.23 3.26
C GLU A 298 8.99 26.00 3.96
N LYS A 299 7.88 26.17 4.69
CA LYS A 299 7.27 25.09 5.47
C LYS A 299 6.76 23.94 4.57
N PRO A 300 7.03 22.66 4.93
CA PRO A 300 6.43 21.53 4.24
C PRO A 300 4.91 21.48 4.49
N SER A 301 4.16 20.85 3.58
CA SER A 301 2.73 20.55 3.82
C SER A 301 2.58 19.69 5.07
N LEU A 302 1.42 19.73 5.74
CA LEU A 302 1.17 18.84 6.88
C LEU A 302 1.22 17.36 6.46
N THR A 303 0.80 17.04 5.23
CA THR A 303 1.01 15.73 4.60
C THR A 303 2.49 15.35 4.62
N SER A 304 3.35 16.22 4.09
CA SER A 304 4.79 15.99 4.03
C SER A 304 5.40 15.86 5.42
N ALA A 305 4.98 16.69 6.37
CA ALA A 305 5.43 16.62 7.76
C ALA A 305 5.02 15.30 8.45
N ALA A 306 3.78 14.83 8.26
CA ALA A 306 3.31 13.58 8.85
C ALA A 306 3.98 12.34 8.22
N ILE A 307 4.26 12.35 6.91
CA ILE A 307 5.05 11.30 6.25
C ILE A 307 6.50 11.33 6.74
N ARG A 308 7.15 12.50 6.78
CA ARG A 308 8.53 12.64 7.29
C ARG A 308 8.65 12.25 8.76
N TRP A 309 7.62 12.51 9.58
CA TRP A 309 7.57 12.03 10.96
C TRP A 309 7.61 10.49 11.02
N ILE A 310 6.78 9.78 10.23
CA ILE A 310 6.74 8.32 10.33
C ILE A 310 8.00 7.64 9.79
N TYR A 311 8.72 8.25 8.83
CA TYR A 311 10.00 7.71 8.32
C TYR A 311 11.23 8.05 9.16
N HIS A 312 11.30 9.21 9.83
CA HIS A 312 12.52 9.67 10.52
C HIS A 312 12.40 9.76 12.05
N HIS A 313 11.18 9.86 12.59
CA HIS A 313 10.91 10.29 13.97
C HIS A 313 9.94 9.35 14.73
N SER A 314 9.78 8.12 14.23
CA SER A 314 8.89 7.11 14.79
C SER A 314 9.66 5.88 15.28
N GLN A 315 8.97 4.90 15.88
CA GLN A 315 9.57 3.63 16.31
C GLN A 315 9.69 2.57 15.19
N LEU A 316 9.48 2.95 13.91
CA LEU A 316 9.75 2.07 12.78
C LEU A 316 11.26 1.95 12.53
N LYS A 317 11.69 0.74 12.18
CA LYS A 317 13.09 0.36 11.95
C LYS A 317 13.25 -0.30 10.58
N PRO A 318 13.70 0.42 9.54
CA PRO A 318 13.92 -0.14 8.21
C PRO A 318 14.89 -1.33 8.21
N GLU A 319 15.84 -1.37 9.14
CA GLU A 319 16.78 -2.46 9.35
C GLU A 319 16.12 -3.74 9.91
N LEU A 320 14.94 -3.63 10.51
CA LEU A 320 14.08 -4.76 10.90
C LEU A 320 13.04 -5.11 9.81
N GLY A 321 13.09 -4.44 8.66
CA GLY A 321 12.12 -4.62 7.57
C GLY A 321 10.77 -3.94 7.80
N ASP A 322 10.68 -2.99 8.74
CA ASP A 322 9.46 -2.18 8.88
C ASP A 322 9.21 -1.31 7.65
N SER A 323 7.93 -1.01 7.38
CA SER A 323 7.52 -0.27 6.18
C SER A 323 6.28 0.59 6.45
N VAL A 324 6.10 1.65 5.67
CA VAL A 324 4.87 2.45 5.67
C VAL A 324 4.02 2.08 4.46
N ILE A 325 2.71 1.90 4.67
CA ILE A 325 1.71 1.64 3.63
C ILE A 325 1.15 2.99 3.16
N VAL A 326 1.61 3.44 1.99
CA VAL A 326 1.13 4.66 1.36
C VAL A 326 -0.28 4.43 0.80
N GLY A 327 -1.20 5.35 1.10
CA GLY A 327 -2.57 5.33 0.61
C GLY A 327 -2.97 6.65 -0.04
N MET A 328 -3.68 6.56 -1.16
CA MET A 328 -4.07 7.69 -2.02
C MET A 328 -5.48 7.49 -2.59
N SER A 329 -6.08 8.55 -3.12
CA SER A 329 -7.24 8.50 -4.00
C SER A 329 -7.01 9.12 -5.38
N THR A 330 -5.84 9.73 -5.61
CA THR A 330 -5.42 10.33 -6.89
C THR A 330 -3.92 10.11 -7.12
N MET A 331 -3.40 10.36 -8.32
CA MET A 331 -1.97 10.16 -8.63
C MET A 331 -1.09 11.25 -8.03
N GLU A 332 -1.61 12.47 -7.91
CA GLU A 332 -0.91 13.63 -7.34
C GLU A 332 -0.66 13.42 -5.85
N GLN A 333 -1.63 12.82 -5.13
CA GLN A 333 -1.45 12.40 -3.74
C GLN A 333 -0.40 11.29 -3.59
N LEU A 334 -0.29 10.38 -4.56
CA LEU A 334 0.78 9.37 -4.53
C LEU A 334 2.15 10.05 -4.74
N GLN A 335 2.26 10.99 -5.68
CA GLN A 335 3.48 11.75 -5.92
C GLN A 335 3.90 12.60 -4.71
N GLU A 336 2.97 13.32 -4.06
CA GLU A 336 3.25 14.05 -2.80
C GLU A 336 3.76 13.10 -1.71
N ASN A 337 3.08 11.97 -1.50
CA ASN A 337 3.45 11.00 -0.47
C ASN A 337 4.81 10.33 -0.72
N LEU A 338 5.15 10.04 -1.98
CA LEU A 338 6.44 9.45 -2.35
C LEU A 338 7.58 10.46 -2.15
N ALA A 339 7.45 11.68 -2.69
CA ALA A 339 8.43 12.74 -2.49
C ALA A 339 8.63 13.08 -1.01
N ALA A 340 7.56 13.02 -0.20
CA ALA A 340 7.66 13.20 1.25
C ALA A 340 8.34 12.03 1.98
N SER A 341 8.35 10.81 1.42
CA SER A 341 9.08 9.67 2.01
C SER A 341 10.59 9.67 1.72
N GLU A 342 11.00 10.37 0.65
CA GLU A 342 12.39 10.59 0.27
C GLU A 342 12.99 11.84 0.94
N ALA A 343 12.14 12.82 1.33
CA ALA A 343 12.55 14.02 2.04
C ALA A 343 13.15 13.73 3.44
N GLY A 344 14.17 14.50 3.82
CA GLY A 344 14.90 14.33 5.09
C GLY A 344 14.10 14.69 6.37
N PRO A 345 14.71 14.55 7.56
CA PRO A 345 14.04 14.76 8.85
C PRO A 345 13.46 16.16 9.04
N LEU A 346 12.48 16.28 9.94
CA LEU A 346 11.95 17.57 10.40
C LEU A 346 12.85 18.23 11.47
N LYS A 347 12.84 19.58 11.55
CA LYS A 347 13.35 20.36 12.68
C LYS A 347 12.71 19.94 14.01
N GLN A 348 13.52 19.92 15.07
CA GLN A 348 13.14 19.38 16.39
C GLN A 348 11.86 20.01 16.96
N GLU A 349 11.71 21.34 16.86
CA GLU A 349 10.52 22.08 17.33
C GLU A 349 9.18 21.50 16.82
N VAL A 350 9.19 20.97 15.60
CA VAL A 350 8.02 20.34 14.94
C VAL A 350 7.85 18.90 15.38
N VAL A 351 8.93 18.16 15.64
CA VAL A 351 8.89 16.83 16.26
C VAL A 351 8.30 16.92 17.66
N ASP A 352 8.72 17.91 18.45
CA ASP A 352 8.17 18.18 19.78
C ASP A 352 6.70 18.61 19.71
N ALA A 353 6.28 19.28 18.62
CA ALA A 353 4.87 19.60 18.39
C ALA A 353 4.03 18.35 18.04
N PHE A 354 4.57 17.41 17.26
CA PHE A 354 3.95 16.10 17.05
C PHE A 354 3.89 15.28 18.35
N ASN A 355 4.88 15.39 19.24
CA ASN A 355 4.88 14.72 20.55
C ASN A 355 3.82 15.32 21.48
N ARG A 356 3.80 16.64 21.69
CA ARG A 356 2.71 17.32 22.43
C ARG A 356 1.32 17.03 21.83
N GLY A 357 1.24 16.92 20.50
CA GLY A 357 0.03 16.54 19.78
C GLY A 357 -0.40 15.08 20.00
N TRP A 358 0.56 14.17 20.25
CA TRP A 358 0.26 12.82 20.71
C TRP A 358 -0.20 12.82 22.17
N ASP A 359 0.52 13.50 23.07
CA ASP A 359 0.19 13.55 24.50
C ASP A 359 -1.24 14.03 24.75
N LEU A 360 -1.69 15.03 23.97
CA LEU A 360 -3.05 15.56 24.00
C LEU A 360 -4.14 14.53 23.64
N VAL A 361 -3.86 13.64 22.67
CA VAL A 361 -4.84 12.67 22.14
C VAL A 361 -4.70 11.26 22.72
N ALA A 362 -3.58 10.96 23.40
CA ALA A 362 -3.23 9.62 23.85
C ALA A 362 -4.31 8.98 24.74
N HIS A 363 -4.92 9.78 25.61
CA HIS A 363 -5.98 9.38 26.54
C HIS A 363 -7.24 8.84 25.84
N GLU A 364 -7.45 9.19 24.57
CA GLU A 364 -8.60 8.76 23.76
C GLU A 364 -8.20 8.15 22.41
N CYS A 365 -6.95 7.66 22.31
CA CYS A 365 -6.43 7.01 21.12
C CYS A 365 -7.30 5.81 20.72
N PRO A 366 -7.67 5.65 19.44
CA PRO A 366 -8.38 4.46 18.99
C PRO A 366 -7.51 3.20 19.17
N ASN A 367 -8.13 2.08 19.54
CA ASN A 367 -7.43 0.82 19.69
C ASN A 367 -6.80 0.36 18.36
N TYR A 368 -5.58 -0.17 18.43
CA TYR A 368 -4.90 -0.77 17.27
C TYR A 368 -5.43 -2.18 16.94
N PHE A 369 -6.13 -2.82 17.89
CA PHE A 369 -6.76 -4.13 17.80
C PHE A 369 -8.30 -4.01 17.79
N ARG A 370 -9.02 -5.14 17.68
CA ARG A 370 -10.50 -5.19 17.59
C ARG A 370 -11.12 -6.35 18.37
#